data_AF-A0A2M7AGT3-F1
#
_entry.id   AF-A0A2M7AGT3-F1
#
_cell.length_a   1.000
_cell.length_b   1.000
_cell.length_c   1.000
_cell.angle_alpha   90.00
_cell.angle_beta   90.00
_cell.angle_gamma   90.00
#
_symmetry.space_group_name_H-M   'P 1'
#
loop_
_entity.id
_entity.type
_entity.pdbx_description
1 polymer ?
#
loop_
_entity_poly.entity_id
_entity_poly.type
_entity_poly.pdbx_seq_one_letter_code
_entity_poly.pdbx_strand_id
1 'polypeptide(L)'
;MEISKEENSLKIVLGILAIVFLVTDLVLVFATPLLFNLINISAELIGAGKTPLPVEKFHLALTNSMMLMITYISYMVWKDVKKNLNMVPVLMLSKIVSSASGLLLFFFSARYFAYLVLAITDFPLFVIVYILYKRVRR
;
A
#
# COMPACT_ATOMS: atom_id res chain seq x y z
N MET A 1 -16.39 -26.38 2.77
CA MET A 1 -15.47 -26.27 3.93
C MET A 1 -15.79 -24.95 4.61
N GLU A 2 -16.24 -24.98 5.86
CA GLU A 2 -16.76 -23.81 6.58
C GLU A 2 -15.65 -22.81 6.91
N ILE A 3 -15.88 -21.51 6.70
CA ILE A 3 -14.89 -20.43 6.93
C ILE A 3 -14.99 -19.96 8.38
N SER A 4 -13.85 -19.83 9.07
CA SER A 4 -13.81 -19.29 10.44
C SER A 4 -14.10 -17.79 10.47
N LYS A 5 -14.45 -17.24 11.64
CA LYS A 5 -14.70 -15.80 11.81
C LYS A 5 -13.44 -14.96 11.49
N GLU A 6 -12.27 -15.48 11.87
CA GLU A 6 -10.95 -14.87 11.63
C GLU A 6 -10.62 -14.89 10.14
N GLU A 7 -10.84 -16.03 9.48
CA GLU A 7 -10.67 -16.19 8.02
C GLU A 7 -11.59 -15.23 7.26
N ASN A 8 -12.85 -15.09 7.69
CA ASN A 8 -13.80 -14.17 7.09
C ASN A 8 -13.37 -12.70 7.28
N SER A 9 -12.85 -12.35 8.46
CA SER A 9 -12.36 -10.99 8.74
C SER A 9 -11.18 -10.63 7.83
N LEU A 10 -10.21 -11.54 7.69
CA LEU A 10 -9.07 -11.37 6.79
C LEU A 10 -9.54 -11.26 5.33
N LYS A 11 -10.47 -12.13 4.91
CA LYS A 11 -11.08 -12.12 3.58
C LYS A 11 -11.72 -10.77 3.27
N ILE A 12 -12.56 -10.24 4.16
CA ILE A 12 -13.25 -8.96 3.95
C ILE A 12 -12.23 -7.82 3.82
N VAL A 13 -11.27 -7.75 4.73
CA VAL A 13 -10.25 -6.69 4.70
C VAL A 13 -9.43 -6.75 3.42
N LEU A 14 -8.99 -7.93 2.99
CA LEU A 14 -8.24 -8.06 1.74
C LEU A 14 -9.11 -7.80 0.50
N GLY A 15 -10.41 -8.08 0.55
CA GLY A 15 -11.35 -7.67 -0.51
C GLY A 15 -11.44 -6.15 -0.65
N ILE A 16 -11.58 -5.44 0.47
CA ILE A 16 -11.59 -3.97 0.50
C ILE A 16 -10.24 -3.44 0.00
N LEU A 17 -9.12 -4.00 0.48
CA LEU A 17 -7.79 -3.57 0.05
C LEU A 17 -7.53 -3.82 -1.42
N ALA A 18 -8.04 -4.90 -2.01
CA ALA A 18 -7.94 -5.12 -3.46
C ALA A 18 -8.59 -3.97 -4.25
N ILE A 19 -9.78 -3.53 -3.82
CA ILE A 19 -10.47 -2.38 -4.45
C ILE A 19 -9.68 -1.10 -4.23
N VAL A 20 -9.24 -0.84 -2.99
CA VAL A 20 -8.47 0.37 -2.65
C VAL A 20 -7.17 0.43 -3.45
N PHE A 21 -6.43 -0.67 -3.57
CA PHE A 21 -5.20 -0.72 -4.35
C PHE A 21 -5.47 -0.52 -5.84
N LEU A 22 -6.52 -1.14 -6.40
CA LEU A 22 -6.89 -0.92 -7.79
C LEU A 22 -7.26 0.55 -8.07
N VAL A 23 -8.06 1.17 -7.20
CA VAL A 23 -8.44 2.58 -7.36
C VAL A 23 -7.20 3.49 -7.21
N THR A 24 -6.33 3.20 -6.25
CA THR A 24 -5.08 3.94 -6.04
C THR A 24 -4.18 3.84 -7.26
N ASP A 25 -4.07 2.65 -7.86
CA ASP A 25 -3.33 2.40 -9.09
C ASP A 25 -3.86 3.26 -10.26
N LEU A 26 -5.17 3.26 -10.48
CA LEU A 26 -5.81 4.09 -11.50
C LEU A 26 -5.56 5.58 -11.25
N VAL A 27 -5.66 6.04 -10.00
CA VAL A 27 -5.34 7.42 -9.62
C VAL A 27 -3.86 7.75 -9.90
N LEU A 28 -2.96 6.83 -9.61
CA LEU A 28 -1.52 7.02 -9.85
C LEU A 28 -1.20 7.09 -11.34
N VAL A 29 -1.88 6.31 -12.18
CA VAL A 29 -1.67 6.29 -13.63
C VAL A 29 -2.30 7.50 -14.32
N PHE A 30 -3.53 7.88 -13.96
CA PHE A 30 -4.30 8.91 -14.67
C PHE A 30 -4.27 10.29 -14.01
N ALA A 31 -3.98 10.36 -12.70
CA ALA A 31 -4.09 11.58 -11.90
C ALA A 31 -2.83 11.82 -11.05
N THR A 32 -1.65 11.38 -11.51
CA THR A 32 -0.35 11.61 -10.84
C THR A 32 -0.13 13.10 -10.49
N PRO A 33 -0.34 14.06 -11.41
CA PRO A 33 -0.10 15.47 -11.10
C PRO A 33 -1.01 15.98 -9.98
N LEU A 34 -2.27 15.55 -9.97
CA LEU A 34 -3.22 15.89 -8.93
C LEU A 34 -2.78 15.34 -7.57
N LEU A 35 -2.33 14.08 -7.51
CA LEU A 35 -1.85 13.46 -6.28
C LEU A 35 -0.65 14.21 -5.69
N PHE A 36 0.36 14.52 -6.51
CA PHE A 36 1.53 15.26 -6.04
C PHE A 36 1.17 16.68 -5.58
N ASN A 37 0.24 17.35 -6.27
CA ASN A 37 -0.24 18.66 -5.85
C ASN A 37 -0.94 18.60 -4.48
N LEU A 38 -1.79 17.59 -4.24
CA LEU A 38 -2.44 17.39 -2.95
C LEU A 38 -1.44 17.11 -1.83
N ILE A 39 -0.42 16.28 -2.10
CA ILE A 39 0.67 16.03 -1.15
C ILE A 39 1.43 17.31 -0.85
N ASN A 40 1.73 18.14 -1.87
CA ASN A 40 2.48 19.38 -1.71
C ASN A 40 1.70 20.48 -0.98
N ILE A 41 0.38 20.57 -1.20
CA ILE A 41 -0.50 21.45 -0.42
C ILE A 41 -0.50 21.00 1.05
N SER A 42 -0.63 19.69 1.29
CA SER A 42 -0.59 19.14 2.64
C SER A 42 0.77 19.39 3.31
N ALA A 43 1.87 19.26 2.56
CA ALA A 43 3.21 19.55 3.03
C ALA A 43 3.36 21.01 3.47
N GLU A 44 2.81 21.95 2.69
CA GLU A 44 2.83 23.38 2.99
C GLU A 44 2.07 23.72 4.26
N LEU A 45 0.90 23.10 4.47
CA LEU A 45 0.08 23.30 5.68
C LEU A 45 0.81 22.90 6.97
N ILE A 46 1.74 21.94 6.90
CA ILE A 46 2.48 21.43 8.05
C ILE A 46 3.95 21.88 8.08
N GLY A 47 4.37 22.75 7.15
CA GLY A 47 5.75 23.22 7.03
C GLY A 47 6.77 22.15 6.62
N ALA A 48 6.34 21.08 5.95
CA ALA A 48 7.20 20.01 5.45
C ALA A 48 7.73 20.28 4.03
N GLY A 49 8.77 19.54 3.62
CA GLY A 49 9.37 19.69 2.29
C GLY A 49 8.43 19.27 1.16
N LYS A 50 8.30 20.13 0.14
CA LYS A 50 7.54 19.83 -1.08
C LYS A 50 8.30 18.84 -1.96
N THR A 51 7.56 17.92 -2.56
CA THR A 51 8.08 16.90 -3.48
C THR A 51 8.07 17.46 -4.91
N PRO A 52 9.18 17.39 -5.65
CA PRO A 52 9.21 17.81 -7.04
C PRO A 52 8.28 16.95 -7.89
N LEU A 53 7.64 17.56 -8.89
CA LEU A 53 6.83 16.82 -9.85
C LEU A 53 7.75 15.95 -10.73
N PRO A 54 7.44 14.66 -10.92
CA PRO A 54 8.27 13.80 -11.74
C PRO A 54 8.13 14.20 -13.22
N VAL A 55 9.27 14.46 -13.86
CA VAL A 55 9.34 14.74 -15.31
C VAL A 55 9.30 13.43 -16.11
N GLU A 56 9.96 12.41 -15.59
CA GLU A 56 10.07 11.08 -16.19
C GLU A 56 8.88 10.18 -15.81
N LYS A 57 8.42 9.34 -16.73
CA LYS A 57 7.28 8.43 -16.50
C LYS A 57 7.64 7.04 -16.00
N PHE A 58 8.93 6.73 -15.83
CA PHE A 58 9.39 5.39 -15.41
C PHE A 58 8.77 4.93 -14.09
N HIS A 59 8.60 5.86 -13.13
CA HIS A 59 7.96 5.57 -11.85
C HIS A 59 6.53 5.05 -12.03
N LEU A 60 5.78 5.48 -13.05
CA LEU A 60 4.42 4.99 -13.32
C LEU A 60 4.42 3.52 -13.68
N ALA A 61 5.36 3.06 -14.52
CA ALA A 61 5.44 1.66 -14.89
C ALA A 61 5.76 0.76 -13.68
N LEU A 62 6.71 1.19 -12.83
CA LEU A 62 7.09 0.46 -11.63
C LEU A 62 5.96 0.42 -10.61
N THR A 63 5.37 1.58 -10.31
CA THR A 63 4.27 1.70 -9.35
C THR A 63 3.06 0.92 -9.83
N ASN A 64 2.69 1.00 -11.11
CA ASN A 64 1.57 0.25 -11.67
C ASN A 64 1.76 -1.26 -11.57
N SER A 65 2.96 -1.74 -11.95
CA SER A 65 3.30 -3.16 -11.82
C SER A 65 3.17 -3.65 -10.37
N MET A 66 3.73 -2.91 -9.42
CA MET A 66 3.69 -3.29 -8.00
C MET A 66 2.27 -3.22 -7.40
N MET A 67 1.51 -2.17 -7.72
CA MET A 67 0.14 -1.97 -7.24
C MET A 67 -0.81 -3.04 -7.77
N LEU A 68 -0.70 -3.41 -9.05
CA LEU A 68 -1.47 -4.52 -9.62
C LEU A 68 -1.11 -5.87 -8.99
N MET A 69 0.17 -6.11 -8.68
CA MET A 69 0.58 -7.33 -7.98
C MET A 69 -0.03 -7.45 -6.58
N ILE A 70 0.00 -6.39 -5.77
CA ILE A 70 -0.63 -6.42 -4.43
C ILE A 70 -2.16 -6.45 -4.49
N THR A 71 -2.75 -5.86 -5.55
CA THR A 71 -4.18 -5.97 -5.86
C THR A 71 -4.53 -7.42 -6.15
N TYR A 72 -3.76 -8.08 -7.02
CA TYR A 72 -3.96 -9.49 -7.38
C TYR A 72 -3.84 -10.41 -6.15
N ILE A 73 -2.80 -10.23 -5.33
CA ILE A 73 -2.62 -11.00 -4.09
C ILE A 73 -3.85 -10.83 -3.18
N SER A 74 -4.26 -9.58 -2.95
CA SER A 74 -5.43 -9.27 -2.11
C SER A 74 -6.71 -9.92 -2.64
N TYR A 75 -6.92 -9.86 -3.96
CA TYR A 75 -8.06 -10.47 -4.64
C TYR A 75 -8.05 -12.00 -4.53
N MET A 76 -6.89 -12.64 -4.73
CA MET A 76 -6.78 -14.11 -4.65
C MET A 76 -7.10 -14.63 -3.24
N VAL A 77 -6.62 -13.94 -2.21
CA VAL A 77 -6.94 -14.29 -0.81
C VAL A 77 -8.41 -14.01 -0.50
N TRP A 78 -8.99 -12.93 -1.03
CA TRP A 78 -10.42 -12.67 -0.89
C TRP A 78 -11.29 -13.77 -1.54
N LYS A 79 -10.91 -14.21 -2.75
CA LYS A 79 -11.62 -15.25 -3.51
C LYS A 79 -11.61 -16.58 -2.76
N ASP A 80 -10.44 -17.00 -2.26
CA ASP A 80 -10.28 -18.22 -1.49
C ASP A 80 -9.15 -18.08 -0.47
N VAL A 81 -9.52 -17.75 0.77
CA VAL A 81 -8.57 -17.46 1.86
C VAL A 81 -7.78 -18.70 2.26
N LYS A 82 -8.41 -19.89 2.26
CA LYS A 82 -7.76 -21.14 2.68
C LYS A 82 -6.69 -21.56 1.69
N LYS A 83 -7.01 -21.48 0.40
CA LYS A 83 -6.07 -21.85 -0.65
C LYS A 83 -4.90 -20.87 -0.78
N ASN A 84 -5.16 -19.58 -0.57
CA ASN A 84 -4.19 -18.52 -0.89
C ASN A 84 -3.55 -17.86 0.34
N LEU A 85 -3.77 -18.36 1.56
CA LEU A 85 -3.25 -17.78 2.79
C LEU A 85 -1.73 -17.54 2.76
N ASN A 86 -0.98 -18.40 2.06
CA ASN A 86 0.48 -18.31 1.93
C ASN A 86 0.96 -17.10 1.10
N MET A 87 0.06 -16.39 0.41
CA MET A 87 0.39 -15.17 -0.32
C MET A 87 0.40 -13.93 0.59
N VAL A 88 -0.26 -13.97 1.75
CA VAL A 88 -0.38 -12.83 2.67
C VAL A 88 0.98 -12.33 3.18
N PRO A 89 1.97 -13.19 3.51
CA PRO A 89 3.33 -12.74 3.82
C PRO A 89 3.98 -11.88 2.73
N VAL A 90 3.72 -12.15 1.45
CA VAL A 90 4.27 -11.36 0.35
C VAL A 90 3.67 -9.96 0.32
N LEU A 91 2.36 -9.85 0.53
CA LEU A 91 1.69 -8.55 0.68
C LEU A 91 2.25 -7.77 1.88
N MET A 92 2.39 -8.44 3.04
CA MET A 92 2.96 -7.82 4.24
C MET A 92 4.39 -7.34 4.00
N LEU A 93 5.23 -8.16 3.36
CA LEU A 93 6.61 -7.82 3.02
C LEU A 93 6.65 -6.57 2.12
N SER A 94 5.81 -6.53 1.09
CA SER A 94 5.70 -5.35 0.22
C SER A 94 5.40 -4.07 1.00
N LYS A 95 4.47 -4.13 1.95
CA LYS A 95 4.06 -2.96 2.74
C LYS A 95 5.10 -2.51 3.75
N ILE A 96 5.74 -3.44 4.47
CA ILE A 96 6.79 -3.08 5.42
C ILE A 96 8.04 -2.54 4.71
N VAL A 97 8.42 -3.13 3.56
CA VAL A 97 9.57 -2.65 2.77
C VAL A 97 9.28 -1.26 2.22
N SER A 98 8.10 -1.03 1.65
CA SER A 98 7.69 0.29 1.14
C SER A 98 7.70 1.36 2.24
N SER A 99 7.15 1.05 3.42
CA SER A 99 7.17 1.96 4.55
C SER A 99 8.60 2.25 5.05
N ALA A 100 9.43 1.21 5.19
CA ALA A 100 10.84 1.36 5.56
C ALA A 100 11.61 2.20 4.54
N SER A 101 11.40 1.97 3.24
CA SER A 101 12.00 2.78 2.17
C SER A 101 11.58 4.25 2.26
N GLY A 102 10.31 4.53 2.55
CA GLY A 102 9.84 5.91 2.79
C GLY A 102 10.58 6.58 3.94
N LEU A 103 10.69 5.90 5.08
CA LEU A 103 11.44 6.43 6.23
C LEU A 103 12.92 6.64 5.90
N LEU A 104 13.57 5.64 5.28
CA LEU A 104 14.98 5.73 4.92
C LEU A 104 15.24 6.91 3.96
N LEU A 105 14.42 7.08 2.91
CA LEU A 105 14.59 8.19 1.97
C LEU A 105 14.33 9.54 2.63
N PHE A 106 13.38 9.63 3.56
CA PHE A 106 13.11 10.86 4.30
C PHE A 106 14.32 11.30 5.14
N PHE A 107 14.96 10.37 5.86
CA PHE A 107 16.07 10.70 6.74
C PHE A 107 17.42 10.83 6.02
N PHE A 108 17.66 10.04 4.96
CA PHE A 108 18.97 9.93 4.33
C PHE A 108 19.08 10.56 2.93
N SER A 109 17.98 10.96 2.30
CA SER A 109 18.00 11.56 0.96
C SER A 109 17.42 12.97 0.95
N ALA A 110 16.10 13.10 1.11
CA ALA A 110 15.43 14.39 1.09
C ALA A 110 14.21 14.36 2.00
N ARG A 111 14.00 15.44 2.76
CA ARG A 111 12.87 15.56 3.70
C ARG A 111 11.56 15.92 3.01
N TYR A 112 11.25 15.22 1.92
CA TYR A 112 10.00 15.39 1.19
C TYR A 112 8.84 14.72 1.94
N PHE A 113 7.73 15.44 2.07
CA PHE A 113 6.56 14.94 2.77
C PHE A 113 5.99 13.67 2.12
N ALA A 114 6.13 13.49 0.81
CA ALA A 114 5.69 12.27 0.12
C ALA A 114 6.30 11.00 0.70
N TYR A 115 7.56 11.04 1.17
CA TYR A 115 8.20 9.88 1.79
C TYR A 115 7.59 9.51 3.14
N LEU A 116 7.16 10.51 3.93
CA LEU A 116 6.41 10.27 5.16
C LEU A 116 5.00 9.78 4.87
N VAL A 117 4.32 10.34 3.88
CA VAL A 117 2.99 9.87 3.44
C VAL A 117 3.05 8.39 3.08
N LEU A 118 4.07 7.98 2.31
CA LEU A 118 4.28 6.57 1.98
C LEU A 118 4.42 5.71 3.24
N ALA A 119 5.27 6.12 4.19
CA ALA A 119 5.52 5.38 5.42
C ALA A 119 4.27 5.27 6.32
N ILE A 120 3.55 6.39 6.51
CA ILE A 120 2.36 6.49 7.35
C ILE A 120 1.17 5.78 6.71
N THR A 121 1.12 5.65 5.40
CA THR A 121 0.04 4.91 4.71
C THR A 121 0.30 3.41 4.73
N ASP A 122 1.51 2.96 4.41
CA ASP A 122 1.79 1.53 4.26
C ASP A 122 2.03 0.80 5.60
N PHE A 123 2.55 1.48 6.64
CA PHE A 123 2.79 0.83 7.94
C PHE A 123 1.50 0.38 8.64
N PRO A 124 0.44 1.20 8.78
CA PRO A 124 -0.82 0.75 9.36
C PRO A 124 -1.44 -0.41 8.59
N LEU A 125 -1.34 -0.41 7.26
CA LEU A 125 -1.82 -1.51 6.43
C LEU A 125 -1.07 -2.81 6.74
N PHE A 126 0.26 -2.76 6.86
CA PHE A 126 1.05 -3.90 7.32
C PHE A 126 0.58 -4.40 8.69
N VAL A 127 0.41 -3.50 9.67
CA VAL A 127 0.00 -3.87 11.04
C VAL A 127 -1.38 -4.53 11.05
N ILE A 128 -2.36 -3.95 10.35
CA ILE A 128 -3.72 -4.50 10.26
C ILE A 128 -3.69 -5.91 9.66
N VAL A 129 -3.01 -6.09 8.52
CA VAL A 129 -2.92 -7.39 7.85
C VAL A 129 -2.15 -8.41 8.71
N TYR A 130 -1.07 -7.99 9.37
CA TYR A 130 -0.29 -8.85 10.27
C TYR A 130 -1.12 -9.38 11.44
N ILE A 131 -1.90 -8.50 12.10
CA ILE A 131 -2.76 -8.89 13.22
C ILE A 131 -3.80 -9.91 12.76
N LEU A 132 -4.45 -9.67 11.62
CA LEU A 132 -5.47 -10.58 11.09
C LEU A 132 -4.87 -11.91 10.65
N TYR A 133 -3.72 -11.88 9.97
CA TYR A 133 -3.00 -13.08 9.54
C TYR A 133 -2.58 -13.96 10.72
N LYS A 134 -2.06 -13.36 11.79
CA LYS A 134 -1.70 -14.08 13.02
C LYS A 134 -2.91 -14.70 13.71
N ARG A 135 -4.09 -14.07 13.63
CA ARG A 135 -5.34 -14.64 14.18
C ARG A 135 -5.82 -15.85 13.39
N VAL A 136 -5.63 -15.87 12.07
CA VAL A 136 -5.99 -17.01 11.22
C VAL A 136 -5.05 -18.21 11.41
N ARG A 137 -3.77 -17.97 11.76
CA ARG A 137 -2.77 -19.03 11.97
C ARG A 137 -2.66 -19.55 13.42
N ARG A 138 -3.46 -19.02 14.34
CA ARG A 138 -3.56 -19.53 15.71
C ARG A 138 -4.58 -20.65 15.76
#